data_AF-A0A524E2X0-F1
#
_entry.id   AF-A0A524E2X0-F1
#
_cell.length_a   1.000
_cell.length_b   1.000
_cell.length_c   1.000
_cell.angle_alpha   90.00
_cell.angle_beta   90.00
_cell.angle_gamma   90.00
#
_symmetry.space_group_name_H-M   'P 1'
#
loop_
_entity.id
_entity.type
_entity.pdbx_description
1 polymer ?
#
loop_
_entity_poly.entity_id
_entity_poly.type
_entity_poly.pdbx_seq_one_letter_code
_entity_poly.pdbx_strand_id
1 'polypeptide(L)'
;MLNRLKGDVKLIIDAHAHIVDKDWYPDKWWTGLATSIVSEVKNIFNMELTPQQIIDKLLFNVFDPTGEKLIGEMDRAGIDMTVICVQDYGIGLSEPKISIEEQNRIFAEIQKKYPKRILSYASVDPRRDGAEELIRKCFEEWQMAGLKIHPSTGFYPNSKETYKILDIAAEFKKPVLFHTGQIVQPLRSKYCDPIYLDDVCLDFPDLWIQAAHMGFGWRHELFHMGSTKSNLLVDFSGWQVLAKSNYKEFCSSLRLCLDEFSAEKVLFGTDNPYLRMALADKKWINMIKKLPSKAPEGIEFTEKEVDLMLGGNAQRIFGIS
;
A
#
# COMPACT_ATOMS: atom_id res chain seq x y z
N MET A 1 1.54 25.51 -29.28
CA MET A 1 2.30 24.53 -30.09
C MET A 1 3.42 24.00 -29.20
N LEU A 2 3.18 22.91 -28.47
CA LEU A 2 4.18 22.25 -27.65
C LEU A 2 4.10 20.75 -27.93
N ASN A 3 5.08 20.34 -28.72
CA ASN A 3 5.62 19.01 -28.97
C ASN A 3 4.82 17.77 -28.57
N ARG A 4 4.47 17.03 -29.64
CA ARG A 4 4.36 15.56 -29.70
C ARG A 4 5.19 14.88 -28.62
N LEU A 5 4.53 14.30 -27.63
CA LEU A 5 5.13 13.29 -26.77
C LEU A 5 5.35 12.03 -27.63
N LYS A 6 6.60 11.58 -27.63
CA LYS A 6 7.04 10.25 -28.07
C LYS A 6 6.06 9.23 -27.49
N GLY A 7 5.68 8.20 -28.25
CA GLY A 7 4.70 7.20 -27.80
C GLY A 7 4.96 6.79 -26.36
N ASP A 8 4.08 7.24 -25.46
CA ASP A 8 4.30 7.14 -24.02
C ASP A 8 4.43 5.65 -23.66
N VAL A 9 5.59 5.27 -23.15
CA VAL A 9 5.77 3.92 -22.61
C VAL A 9 4.89 3.83 -21.38
N LYS A 10 3.81 3.06 -21.49
CA LYS A 10 2.88 2.82 -20.39
C LYS A 10 3.56 1.96 -19.34
N LEU A 11 4.08 2.60 -18.29
CA LEU A 11 4.66 1.90 -17.16
C LEU A 11 3.57 1.22 -16.34
N ILE A 12 3.90 0.08 -15.74
CA ILE A 12 3.12 -0.55 -14.68
C ILE A 12 3.82 -0.25 -13.36
N ILE A 13 3.11 0.44 -12.46
CA ILE A 13 3.64 0.88 -11.18
C ILE A 13 2.76 0.33 -10.06
N ASP A 14 3.38 -0.46 -9.20
CA ASP A 14 2.77 -0.91 -7.95
C ASP A 14 2.94 0.17 -6.88
N ALA A 15 1.89 0.93 -6.62
CA ALA A 15 1.92 2.07 -5.70
C ALA A 15 1.88 1.67 -4.21
N HIS A 16 1.74 0.37 -3.90
CA HIS A 16 1.70 -0.10 -2.52
C HIS A 16 2.14 -1.56 -2.44
N ALA A 17 3.37 -1.76 -1.99
CA ALA A 17 3.87 -3.06 -1.54
C ALA A 17 4.73 -2.92 -0.28
N HIS A 18 5.11 -4.06 0.27
CA HIS A 18 6.00 -4.18 1.42
C HIS A 18 7.15 -5.14 1.10
N ILE A 19 8.24 -4.93 1.82
CA ILE A 19 9.29 -5.92 2.02
C ILE A 19 9.28 -6.24 3.50
N VAL A 20 9.42 -7.51 3.83
CA VAL A 20 9.26 -7.97 5.21
C VAL A 20 10.39 -8.91 5.56
N ASP A 21 10.77 -8.96 6.82
CA ASP A 21 11.68 -9.94 7.38
C ASP A 21 11.23 -10.29 8.80
N LYS A 22 11.54 -11.51 9.25
CA LYS A 22 11.13 -12.00 10.57
C LYS A 22 11.46 -11.01 11.69
N ASP A 23 12.67 -10.47 11.65
CA ASP A 23 13.25 -9.68 12.75
C ASP A 23 12.83 -8.20 12.72
N TRP A 24 12.09 -7.78 11.67
CA TRP A 24 11.57 -6.42 11.51
C TRP A 24 10.22 -6.22 12.19
N TYR A 25 9.46 -7.30 12.39
CA TYR A 25 8.15 -7.22 13.03
C TYR A 25 8.08 -8.02 14.32
N PRO A 26 7.18 -7.64 15.25
CA PRO A 26 7.05 -8.32 16.53
C PRO A 26 6.51 -9.75 16.36
N ASP A 27 6.91 -10.69 17.20
CA ASP A 27 6.42 -12.08 17.15
C ASP A 27 4.89 -12.18 17.25
N LYS A 28 4.26 -11.23 17.96
CA LYS A 28 2.80 -11.11 18.05
C LYS A 28 2.15 -10.85 16.70
N TRP A 29 2.77 -10.06 15.83
CA TRP A 29 2.29 -9.83 14.46
C TRP A 29 2.30 -11.12 13.66
N TRP A 30 3.44 -11.82 13.64
CA TRP A 30 3.58 -13.08 12.90
C TRP A 30 2.59 -14.15 13.39
N THR A 31 2.42 -14.26 14.70
CA THR A 31 1.46 -15.17 15.33
C THR A 31 0.02 -14.80 14.96
N GLY A 32 -0.34 -13.51 15.01
CA GLY A 32 -1.67 -13.03 14.65
C GLY A 32 -2.00 -13.31 13.18
N LEU A 33 -1.10 -12.93 12.28
CA LEU A 33 -1.21 -13.19 10.85
C LEU A 33 -1.36 -14.68 10.56
N ALA A 34 -0.47 -15.52 11.11
CA ALA A 34 -0.51 -16.96 10.92
C ALA A 34 -1.83 -17.57 11.42
N THR A 35 -2.34 -17.08 12.55
CA THR A 35 -3.63 -17.51 13.11
C THR A 35 -4.79 -17.14 12.18
N SER A 36 -4.75 -15.95 11.59
CA SER A 36 -5.78 -15.46 10.67
C SER A 36 -5.84 -16.20 9.33
N ILE A 37 -4.78 -16.93 8.95
CA ILE A 37 -4.73 -17.67 7.68
C ILE A 37 -4.81 -19.19 7.82
N VAL A 38 -5.01 -19.73 9.03
CA VAL A 38 -5.07 -21.19 9.27
C VAL A 38 -6.14 -21.84 8.41
N SER A 39 -7.33 -21.24 8.37
CA SER A 39 -8.47 -21.77 7.61
C SER A 39 -8.20 -21.73 6.11
N GLU A 40 -7.61 -20.65 5.60
CA GLU A 40 -7.22 -20.49 4.20
C GLU A 40 -6.16 -21.51 3.81
N VAL A 41 -5.15 -21.72 4.66
CA VAL A 41 -4.10 -22.73 4.42
C VAL A 41 -4.70 -24.12 4.32
N LYS A 42 -5.61 -24.49 5.24
CA LYS A 42 -6.34 -25.76 5.18
C LYS A 42 -7.14 -25.88 3.89
N ASN A 43 -7.88 -24.84 3.50
CA ASN A 43 -8.75 -24.89 2.33
C ASN A 43 -7.99 -24.90 1.00
N ILE A 44 -6.86 -24.20 0.91
CA ILE A 44 -6.09 -24.05 -0.34
C ILE A 44 -5.10 -25.19 -0.53
N PHE A 45 -4.37 -25.57 0.53
CA PHE A 45 -3.29 -26.54 0.42
C PHE A 45 -3.67 -27.93 0.94
N ASN A 46 -4.88 -28.08 1.52
CA ASN A 46 -5.29 -29.29 2.22
C ASN A 46 -4.30 -29.71 3.32
N MET A 47 -3.74 -28.72 4.01
CA MET A 47 -2.76 -28.89 5.08
C MET A 47 -3.32 -28.35 6.39
N GLU A 48 -3.36 -29.19 7.43
CA GLU A 48 -3.68 -28.75 8.79
C GLU A 48 -2.39 -28.36 9.51
N LEU A 49 -2.10 -27.06 9.55
CA LEU A 49 -0.91 -26.52 10.19
C LEU A 49 -1.29 -25.66 11.40
N THR A 50 -0.51 -25.77 12.47
CA THR A 50 -0.59 -24.80 13.58
C THR A 50 -0.05 -23.43 13.13
N PRO A 51 -0.42 -22.32 13.80
CA PRO A 51 0.16 -21.00 13.49
C PRO A 51 1.69 -21.00 13.47
N GLN A 52 2.33 -21.69 14.42
CA GLN A 52 3.79 -21.81 14.45
C GLN A 52 4.33 -22.53 13.20
N GLN A 53 3.69 -23.62 12.78
CA GLN A 53 4.10 -24.32 11.55
C GLN A 53 3.88 -23.48 10.29
N ILE A 54 2.85 -22.62 10.25
CA ILE A 54 2.64 -21.67 9.15
C ILE A 54 3.80 -20.66 9.09
N ILE A 55 4.21 -20.11 10.23
CA ILE A 55 5.37 -19.21 10.31
C ILE A 55 6.62 -19.90 9.77
N ASP A 56 6.92 -21.08 10.27
CA ASP A 56 8.18 -21.77 10.01
C ASP A 56 8.25 -22.40 8.61
N LYS A 57 7.10 -22.78 8.02
CA LYS A 57 7.05 -23.50 6.72
C LYS A 57 6.56 -22.66 5.56
N LEU A 58 5.80 -21.60 5.80
CA LEU A 58 5.19 -20.80 4.72
C LEU A 58 5.71 -19.37 4.74
N LEU A 59 5.59 -18.66 5.86
CA LEU A 59 5.93 -17.24 5.92
C LEU A 59 7.43 -16.97 5.76
N PHE A 60 8.30 -17.92 6.09
CA PHE A 60 9.74 -17.75 5.84
C PHE A 60 10.09 -17.46 4.37
N ASN A 61 9.27 -17.96 3.43
CA ASN A 61 9.52 -17.76 2.01
C ASN A 61 9.30 -16.31 1.57
N VAL A 62 8.48 -15.54 2.29
CA VAL A 62 8.18 -14.14 1.95
C VAL A 62 9.24 -13.16 2.46
N PHE A 63 10.17 -13.59 3.31
CA PHE A 63 11.21 -12.72 3.84
C PHE A 63 12.19 -12.31 2.74
N ASP A 64 12.47 -11.01 2.62
CA ASP A 64 13.27 -10.45 1.53
C ASP A 64 14.14 -9.27 2.00
N PRO A 65 15.06 -9.46 2.96
CA PRO A 65 15.80 -8.35 3.57
C PRO A 65 16.68 -7.55 2.58
N THR A 66 16.90 -8.06 1.36
CA THR A 66 17.71 -7.41 0.30
C THR A 66 16.87 -6.82 -0.84
N GLY A 67 15.56 -7.08 -0.88
CA GLY A 67 14.66 -6.71 -1.98
C GLY A 67 14.86 -7.51 -3.28
N GLU A 68 15.76 -8.48 -3.31
CA GLU A 68 16.07 -9.24 -4.53
C GLU A 68 14.92 -10.14 -4.96
N LYS A 69 14.16 -10.71 -3.99
CA LYS A 69 12.98 -11.50 -4.35
C LYS A 69 11.93 -10.62 -4.98
N LEU A 70 11.67 -9.43 -4.42
CA LEU A 70 10.73 -8.47 -4.99
C LEU A 70 11.10 -8.10 -6.43
N ILE A 71 12.37 -7.78 -6.70
CA ILE A 71 12.83 -7.47 -8.07
C ILE A 71 12.55 -8.65 -9.03
N GLY A 72 12.87 -9.88 -8.61
CA GLY A 72 12.58 -11.06 -9.42
C GLY A 72 11.07 -11.28 -9.68
N GLU A 73 10.21 -10.96 -8.70
CA GLU A 73 8.76 -11.01 -8.88
C GLU A 73 8.23 -9.90 -9.80
N MET A 74 8.77 -8.68 -9.67
CA MET A 74 8.45 -7.56 -10.56
C MET A 74 8.77 -7.93 -12.02
N ASP A 75 9.94 -8.52 -12.27
CA ASP A 75 10.35 -8.95 -13.61
C ASP A 75 9.42 -10.05 -14.18
N ARG A 76 9.01 -11.01 -13.34
CA ARG A 76 8.04 -12.06 -13.73
C ARG A 76 6.66 -11.48 -14.05
N ALA A 77 6.24 -10.48 -13.30
CA ALA A 77 4.93 -9.85 -13.41
C ALA A 77 4.84 -8.81 -14.52
N GLY A 78 5.98 -8.21 -14.90
CA GLY A 78 6.05 -7.04 -15.77
C GLY A 78 5.70 -5.76 -15.01
N ILE A 79 6.15 -5.62 -13.76
CA ILE A 79 6.05 -4.38 -12.98
C ILE A 79 7.34 -3.59 -13.19
N ASP A 80 7.21 -2.35 -13.67
CA ASP A 80 8.34 -1.47 -13.96
C ASP A 80 8.86 -0.81 -12.69
N MET A 81 7.98 -0.39 -11.79
CA MET A 81 8.36 0.24 -10.52
C MET A 81 7.43 -0.15 -9.37
N THR A 82 7.96 -0.20 -8.15
CA THR A 82 7.20 -0.49 -6.94
C THR A 82 7.51 0.52 -5.85
N VAL A 83 6.47 0.98 -5.15
CA VAL A 83 6.58 1.75 -3.92
C VAL A 83 6.57 0.78 -2.73
N ILE A 84 7.72 0.59 -2.10
CA ILE A 84 7.86 -0.24 -0.90
C ILE A 84 7.66 0.61 0.36
N CYS A 85 6.79 0.15 1.25
CA CYS A 85 6.39 0.89 2.44
C CYS A 85 6.93 0.23 3.71
N VAL A 86 7.69 0.96 4.52
CA VAL A 86 8.09 0.52 5.86
C VAL A 86 6.84 0.41 6.76
N GLN A 87 6.88 -0.47 7.77
CA GLN A 87 5.78 -0.63 8.72
C GLN A 87 6.32 -0.61 10.14
N ASP A 88 5.79 0.28 10.99
CA ASP A 88 6.13 0.34 12.41
C ASP A 88 5.01 -0.24 13.27
N TYR A 89 5.29 -1.36 13.93
CA TYR A 89 4.36 -2.04 14.84
C TYR A 89 4.82 -2.03 16.29
N GLY A 90 5.97 -1.41 16.60
CA GLY A 90 6.65 -1.54 17.88
C GLY A 90 5.80 -1.08 19.06
N ILE A 91 5.33 0.17 19.03
CA ILE A 91 4.52 0.76 20.12
C ILE A 91 3.20 0.00 20.32
N GLY A 92 2.56 -0.44 19.22
CA GLY A 92 1.26 -1.10 19.29
C GLY A 92 1.31 -2.53 19.83
N LEU A 93 2.41 -3.26 19.62
CA LEU A 93 2.50 -4.70 19.92
C LEU A 93 3.64 -5.03 20.90
N SER A 94 4.87 -4.69 20.51
CA SER A 94 6.14 -4.75 21.25
C SER A 94 7.28 -4.42 20.27
N GLU A 95 8.41 -3.90 20.72
CA GLU A 95 9.54 -3.64 19.82
C GLU A 95 10.07 -4.92 19.13
N PRO A 96 10.35 -4.87 17.82
CA PRO A 96 11.06 -5.93 17.10
C PRO A 96 12.57 -5.89 17.38
N LYS A 97 13.32 -6.86 16.83
CA LYS A 97 14.79 -6.90 17.00
C LYS A 97 15.50 -5.78 16.24
N ILE A 98 15.00 -5.44 15.05
CA ILE A 98 15.55 -4.37 14.21
C ILE A 98 14.74 -3.10 14.45
N SER A 99 15.40 -2.04 14.89
CA SER A 99 14.74 -0.76 15.17
C SER A 99 14.07 -0.17 13.93
N ILE A 100 13.06 0.68 14.14
CA ILE A 100 12.38 1.35 13.03
C ILE A 100 13.34 2.24 12.20
N GLU A 101 14.32 2.87 12.85
CA GLU A 101 15.37 3.62 12.14
C GLU A 101 16.17 2.73 11.19
N GLU A 102 16.60 1.56 11.66
CA GLU A 102 17.36 0.61 10.85
C GLU A 102 16.52 0.02 9.71
N GLN A 103 15.23 -0.24 9.95
CA GLN A 103 14.30 -0.66 8.89
C GLN A 103 14.18 0.41 7.79
N ASN A 104 13.99 1.69 8.16
CA ASN A 104 13.97 2.78 7.19
C ASN A 104 15.29 2.89 6.40
N ARG A 105 16.44 2.76 7.09
CA ARG A 105 17.76 2.75 6.46
C ARG A 105 17.91 1.61 5.45
N ILE A 106 17.46 0.40 5.79
CA ILE A 106 17.49 -0.75 4.88
C ILE A 106 16.66 -0.48 3.62
N PHE A 107 15.44 0.04 3.77
CA PHE A 107 14.59 0.39 2.63
C PHE A 107 15.23 1.45 1.73
N ALA A 108 15.83 2.49 2.33
CA ALA A 108 16.57 3.49 1.59
C ALA A 108 17.76 2.91 0.80
N GLU A 109 18.50 1.96 1.37
CA GLU A 109 19.58 1.27 0.65
C GLU A 109 19.05 0.38 -0.49
N ILE A 110 17.87 -0.25 -0.33
CA ILE A 110 17.21 -0.99 -1.42
C ILE A 110 16.79 -0.03 -2.55
N GLN A 111 16.21 1.13 -2.23
CA GLN A 111 15.91 2.18 -3.21
C GLN A 111 17.19 2.60 -3.95
N LYS A 112 18.28 2.87 -3.22
CA LYS A 112 19.57 3.26 -3.80
C LYS A 112 20.19 2.17 -4.68
N LYS A 113 20.00 0.90 -4.33
CA LYS A 113 20.43 -0.25 -5.14
C LYS A 113 19.61 -0.37 -6.43
N TYR A 114 18.33 0.01 -6.41
CA TYR A 114 17.40 -0.12 -7.55
C TYR A 114 16.64 1.19 -7.88
N PRO A 115 17.33 2.31 -8.19
CA PRO A 115 16.74 3.65 -8.20
C PRO A 115 15.73 3.91 -9.33
N LYS A 116 15.69 3.03 -10.33
CA LYS A 116 14.71 3.08 -11.44
C LYS A 116 13.56 2.08 -11.29
N ARG A 117 13.56 1.31 -10.20
CA ARG A 117 12.59 0.22 -9.96
C ARG A 117 11.91 0.34 -8.61
N ILE A 118 12.53 1.01 -7.64
CA ILE A 118 12.02 1.09 -6.27
C ILE A 118 11.95 2.54 -5.82
N LEU A 119 10.82 2.90 -5.22
CA LEU A 119 10.67 4.06 -4.35
C LEU A 119 10.36 3.54 -2.94
N SER A 120 10.91 4.16 -1.91
CA SER A 120 10.70 3.77 -0.51
C SER A 120 9.93 4.82 0.24
N TYR A 121 8.88 4.40 0.95
CA TYR A 121 8.15 5.23 1.89
C TYR A 121 8.64 4.96 3.31
N ALA A 122 9.03 6.04 3.99
CA ALA A 122 9.44 6.01 5.38
C ALA A 122 8.27 5.64 6.28
N SER A 123 8.53 5.16 7.49
CA SER A 123 7.48 4.97 8.49
C SER A 123 8.01 5.17 9.90
N VAL A 124 7.15 5.69 10.76
CA VAL A 124 7.35 5.77 12.21
C VAL A 124 5.97 5.84 12.87
N ASP A 125 5.81 5.18 14.02
CA ASP A 125 4.66 5.45 14.89
C ASP A 125 4.84 6.87 15.47
N PRO A 126 3.92 7.82 15.23
CA PRO A 126 4.09 9.22 15.59
C PRO A 126 4.20 9.46 17.09
N ARG A 127 3.86 8.47 17.92
CA ARG A 127 3.95 8.54 19.38
C ARG A 127 5.36 8.27 19.91
N ARG A 128 6.31 7.88 19.06
CA ARG A 128 7.70 7.66 19.46
C ARG A 128 8.40 8.98 19.76
N ASP A 129 9.23 8.96 20.79
CA ASP A 129 10.24 10.02 20.97
C ASP A 129 11.18 10.01 19.75
N GLY A 130 11.46 11.19 19.19
CA GLY A 130 12.33 11.31 18.02
C GLY A 130 11.63 11.07 16.67
N ALA A 131 10.30 10.92 16.62
CA ALA A 131 9.58 10.60 15.38
C ALA A 131 9.76 11.68 14.30
N GLU A 132 9.72 12.95 14.69
CA GLU A 132 9.90 14.10 13.81
C GLU A 132 11.32 14.11 13.21
N GLU A 133 12.34 13.93 14.04
CA GLU A 133 13.75 13.88 13.65
C GLU A 133 14.03 12.70 12.72
N LEU A 134 13.46 11.53 13.00
CA LEU A 134 13.62 10.36 12.14
C LEU A 134 13.00 10.60 10.74
N ILE A 135 11.80 11.17 10.66
CA ILE A 135 11.20 11.44 9.34
C ILE A 135 11.98 12.51 8.57
N ARG A 136 12.47 13.56 9.23
CA ARG A 136 13.38 14.53 8.58
C ARG A 136 14.61 13.84 8.04
N LYS A 137 15.26 12.99 8.84
CA LYS A 137 16.42 12.19 8.41
C LYS A 137 16.10 11.31 7.19
N CYS A 138 14.96 10.63 7.19
CA CYS A 138 14.52 9.80 6.06
C CYS A 138 14.39 10.60 4.75
N PHE A 139 13.91 11.85 4.82
CA PHE A 139 13.76 12.69 3.64
C PHE A 139 15.05 13.41 3.23
N GLU A 140 15.80 13.96 4.18
CA GLU A 140 17.01 14.75 3.93
C GLU A 140 18.22 13.88 3.58
N GLU A 141 18.50 12.85 4.38
CA GLU A 141 19.71 12.04 4.23
C GLU A 141 19.48 10.84 3.31
N TRP A 142 18.31 10.21 3.41
CA TRP A 142 18.01 8.96 2.72
C TRP A 142 17.14 9.12 1.48
N GLN A 143 16.66 10.34 1.23
CA GLN A 143 15.92 10.69 0.01
C GLN A 143 14.71 9.77 -0.22
N MET A 144 14.04 9.34 0.87
CA MET A 144 12.83 8.54 0.77
C MET A 144 11.70 9.33 0.09
N ALA A 145 10.85 8.61 -0.63
CA ALA A 145 9.91 9.18 -1.59
C ALA A 145 8.57 9.62 -0.96
N GLY A 146 8.24 9.12 0.23
CA GLY A 146 6.96 9.36 0.87
C GLY A 146 6.92 8.83 2.30
N LEU A 147 5.74 8.89 2.92
CA LEU A 147 5.49 8.43 4.29
C LEU A 147 4.38 7.39 4.30
N LYS A 148 4.59 6.27 4.99
CA LYS A 148 3.58 5.26 5.32
C LYS A 148 3.21 5.39 6.79
N ILE A 149 1.93 5.56 7.07
CA ILE A 149 1.38 5.63 8.43
C ILE A 149 0.46 4.43 8.65
N HIS A 150 0.60 3.79 9.82
CA HIS A 150 -0.16 2.59 10.18
C HIS A 150 -0.98 2.79 11.48
N PRO A 151 -2.13 3.48 11.42
CA PRO A 151 -2.94 3.85 12.60
C PRO A 151 -3.39 2.67 13.48
N SER A 152 -3.48 1.47 12.90
CA SER A 152 -3.96 0.27 13.59
C SER A 152 -3.16 -0.14 14.84
N THR A 153 -1.98 0.43 15.05
CA THR A 153 -1.17 0.29 16.27
C THR A 153 -1.69 1.10 17.46
N GLY A 154 -2.73 1.91 17.27
CA GLY A 154 -3.47 2.52 18.38
C GLY A 154 -3.53 4.04 18.41
N PHE A 155 -3.38 4.72 17.27
CA PHE A 155 -3.47 6.18 17.16
C PHE A 155 -4.35 6.57 15.97
N TYR A 156 -4.88 7.79 15.94
CA TYR A 156 -5.73 8.25 14.85
C TYR A 156 -4.95 9.09 13.83
N PRO A 157 -5.29 9.02 12.53
CA PRO A 157 -4.67 9.85 11.48
C PRO A 157 -4.68 11.35 11.75
N ASN A 158 -5.71 11.83 12.46
CA ASN A 158 -5.92 13.24 12.81
C ASN A 158 -5.47 13.59 14.24
N SER A 159 -4.60 12.78 14.85
CA SER A 159 -4.05 13.09 16.17
C SER A 159 -2.94 14.16 16.09
N LYS A 160 -2.70 14.86 17.20
CA LYS A 160 -1.66 15.90 17.29
C LYS A 160 -0.26 15.34 17.00
N GLU A 161 0.00 14.11 17.44
CA GLU A 161 1.24 13.39 17.18
C GLU A 161 1.41 13.11 15.70
N THR A 162 0.34 12.66 15.03
CA THR A 162 0.36 12.41 13.58
C THR A 162 0.59 13.70 12.81
N TYR A 163 -0.03 14.82 13.22
CA TYR A 163 0.12 16.10 12.52
C TYR A 163 1.55 16.60 12.50
N LYS A 164 2.34 16.37 13.56
CA LYS A 164 3.76 16.74 13.59
C LYS A 164 4.58 16.08 12.48
N ILE A 165 4.32 14.81 12.17
CA ILE A 165 5.01 14.13 11.06
C ILE A 165 4.40 14.48 9.69
N LEU A 166 3.12 14.86 9.63
CA LEU A 166 2.48 15.38 8.42
C LEU A 166 2.99 16.78 8.04
N ASP A 167 3.27 17.65 9.02
CA ASP A 167 3.88 18.96 8.79
C ASP A 167 5.22 18.81 8.05
N ILE A 168 6.02 17.81 8.45
CA ILE A 168 7.28 17.49 7.78
C ILE A 168 7.02 16.95 6.37
N ALA A 169 6.07 16.03 6.19
CA ALA A 169 5.72 15.53 4.86
C ALA A 169 5.26 16.66 3.93
N ALA A 170 4.48 17.63 4.44
CA ALA A 170 4.05 18.82 3.71
C ALA A 170 5.21 19.74 3.35
N GLU A 171 6.13 20.01 4.29
CA GLU A 171 7.35 20.81 4.07
C GLU A 171 8.18 20.24 2.91
N PHE A 172 8.37 18.92 2.88
CA PHE A 172 9.13 18.22 1.84
C PHE A 172 8.30 17.86 0.60
N LYS A 173 7.00 18.17 0.59
CA LYS A 173 6.04 17.82 -0.47
C LYS A 173 6.04 16.33 -0.79
N LYS A 174 6.08 15.49 0.24
CA LYS A 174 6.14 14.04 0.16
C LYS A 174 4.75 13.42 0.35
N PRO A 175 4.24 12.60 -0.57
CA PRO A 175 2.95 11.94 -0.41
C PRO A 175 2.90 11.06 0.84
N VAL A 176 1.70 10.91 1.41
CA VAL A 176 1.46 10.12 2.62
C VAL A 176 0.42 9.04 2.35
N LEU A 177 0.80 7.79 2.59
CA LEU A 177 -0.05 6.62 2.48
C LEU A 177 -0.49 6.16 3.86
N PHE A 178 -1.79 6.15 4.10
CA PHE A 178 -2.39 5.62 5.32
C PHE A 178 -2.94 4.22 5.08
N HIS A 179 -2.65 3.30 6.00
CA HIS A 179 -3.44 2.08 6.05
C HIS A 179 -4.89 2.42 6.47
N THR A 180 -5.86 2.08 5.62
CA THR A 180 -7.30 2.23 5.89
C THR A 180 -8.05 0.92 5.71
N GLY A 181 -9.13 0.73 6.45
CA GLY A 181 -9.93 -0.47 6.37
C GLY A 181 -9.57 -1.55 7.40
N GLN A 182 -10.09 -2.75 7.18
CA GLN A 182 -9.90 -3.87 8.10
C GLN A 182 -8.44 -4.34 8.14
N ILE A 183 -7.99 -4.79 9.31
CA ILE A 183 -6.69 -5.42 9.49
C ILE A 183 -6.83 -6.69 10.33
N VAL A 184 -5.94 -7.65 10.10
CA VAL A 184 -5.88 -8.88 10.89
C VAL A 184 -5.40 -8.59 12.32
N GLN A 185 -5.78 -9.47 13.25
CA GLN A 185 -5.27 -9.44 14.62
C GLN A 185 -3.73 -9.56 14.64
N PRO A 186 -3.03 -8.99 15.63
CA PRO A 186 -3.55 -8.30 16.82
C PRO A 186 -3.82 -6.79 16.63
N LEU A 187 -3.75 -6.28 15.40
CA LEU A 187 -3.94 -4.87 15.10
C LEU A 187 -5.43 -4.47 15.16
N ARG A 188 -5.71 -3.17 15.26
CA ARG A 188 -7.05 -2.64 15.56
C ARG A 188 -7.60 -1.80 14.40
N SER A 189 -8.61 -2.32 13.69
CA SER A 189 -9.22 -1.62 12.55
C SER A 189 -9.93 -0.31 12.90
N LYS A 190 -10.37 -0.11 14.15
CA LYS A 190 -11.12 1.11 14.54
C LYS A 190 -10.37 2.43 14.32
N TYR A 191 -9.04 2.37 14.23
CA TYR A 191 -8.17 3.52 13.98
C TYR A 191 -7.95 3.78 12.47
N CYS A 192 -8.40 2.85 11.63
CA CYS A 192 -8.22 2.84 10.19
C CYS A 192 -9.50 3.22 9.44
N ASP A 193 -10.50 3.74 10.15
CA ASP A 193 -11.71 4.28 9.53
C ASP A 193 -11.31 5.49 8.66
N PRO A 194 -11.62 5.47 7.35
CA PRO A 194 -11.20 6.53 6.44
C PRO A 194 -11.75 7.90 6.82
N ILE A 195 -12.82 8.00 7.62
CA ILE A 195 -13.38 9.30 8.03
C ILE A 195 -12.35 10.19 8.75
N TYR A 196 -11.37 9.61 9.44
CA TYR A 196 -10.31 10.38 10.10
C TYR A 196 -9.35 11.06 9.11
N LEU A 197 -9.35 10.65 7.84
CA LEU A 197 -8.61 11.35 6.78
C LEU A 197 -9.34 12.61 6.30
N ASP A 198 -10.59 12.84 6.69
CA ASP A 198 -11.36 14.02 6.29
C ASP A 198 -10.71 15.31 6.78
N ASP A 199 -10.35 15.33 8.06
CA ASP A 199 -9.60 16.41 8.72
C ASP A 199 -8.21 16.56 8.09
N VAL A 200 -7.50 15.46 7.88
CA VAL A 200 -6.16 15.47 7.27
C VAL A 200 -6.18 16.09 5.87
N CYS A 201 -7.15 15.72 5.04
CA CYS A 201 -7.26 16.28 3.69
C CYS A 201 -7.59 17.77 3.70
N LEU A 202 -8.40 18.22 4.68
CA LEU A 202 -8.78 19.62 4.86
C LEU A 202 -7.60 20.47 5.33
N ASP A 203 -6.85 19.98 6.31
CA ASP A 203 -5.78 20.72 6.96
C ASP A 203 -4.47 20.70 6.15
N PHE A 204 -4.29 19.72 5.26
CA PHE A 204 -3.14 19.59 4.37
C PHE A 204 -3.54 19.54 2.87
N PRO A 205 -4.18 20.59 2.31
CA PRO A 205 -4.80 20.54 0.98
C PRO A 205 -3.81 20.34 -0.19
N ASP A 206 -2.53 20.69 0.01
CA ASP A 206 -1.45 20.53 -0.99
C ASP A 206 -0.71 19.19 -0.87
N LEU A 207 -1.04 18.38 0.14
CA LEU A 207 -0.42 17.09 0.40
C LEU A 207 -1.24 15.97 -0.23
N TRP A 208 -0.61 15.10 -1.02
CA TRP A 208 -1.27 13.90 -1.53
C TRP A 208 -1.45 12.88 -0.40
N ILE A 209 -2.71 12.58 -0.08
CA ILE A 209 -3.09 11.60 0.94
C ILE A 209 -3.64 10.36 0.25
N GLN A 210 -2.98 9.22 0.39
CA GLN A 210 -3.44 7.94 -0.17
C GLN A 210 -4.10 7.08 0.91
N ALA A 211 -5.37 6.75 0.71
CA ALA A 211 -6.11 5.77 1.50
C ALA A 211 -5.91 4.36 0.91
N ALA A 212 -5.29 3.47 1.68
CA ALA A 212 -5.01 2.13 1.21
C ALA A 212 -6.27 1.26 1.09
N HIS A 213 -6.23 0.32 0.16
CA HIS A 213 -7.15 -0.82 0.11
C HIS A 213 -8.63 -0.48 -0.19
N MET A 214 -8.90 0.65 -0.86
CA MET A 214 -10.22 1.04 -1.37
C MET A 214 -11.34 0.87 -0.32
N GLY A 215 -11.01 1.19 0.92
CA GLY A 215 -11.96 1.26 2.03
C GLY A 215 -12.57 -0.08 2.42
N PHE A 216 -11.81 -1.19 2.46
CA PHE A 216 -12.36 -2.46 2.96
C PHE A 216 -13.13 -2.30 4.28
N GLY A 217 -14.44 -2.57 4.26
CA GLY A 217 -15.35 -2.41 5.39
C GLY A 217 -16.04 -1.03 5.48
N TRP A 218 -15.43 0.01 4.93
CA TRP A 218 -15.86 1.43 5.00
C TRP A 218 -15.84 2.10 3.62
N ARG A 219 -16.19 1.35 2.57
CA ARG A 219 -16.03 1.80 1.19
C ARG A 219 -16.94 2.97 0.86
N HIS A 220 -18.15 3.00 1.43
CA HIS A 220 -19.13 4.04 1.13
C HIS A 220 -18.67 5.40 1.65
N GLU A 221 -18.17 5.43 2.89
CA GLU A 221 -17.58 6.61 3.51
C GLU A 221 -16.36 7.10 2.72
N LEU A 222 -15.42 6.20 2.39
CA LEU A 222 -14.23 6.57 1.62
C LEU A 222 -14.58 7.10 0.22
N PHE A 223 -15.55 6.48 -0.47
CA PHE A 223 -15.94 6.89 -1.82
C PHE A 223 -16.54 8.30 -1.80
N HIS A 224 -17.46 8.59 -0.89
CA HIS A 224 -18.03 9.93 -0.76
C HIS A 224 -17.00 11.00 -0.34
N MET A 225 -15.95 10.62 0.40
CA MET A 225 -14.82 11.53 0.61
C MET A 225 -14.05 11.77 -0.69
N GLY A 226 -13.85 10.73 -1.51
CA GLY A 226 -13.19 10.82 -2.82
C GLY A 226 -13.82 11.82 -3.77
N SER A 227 -15.15 12.03 -3.71
CA SER A 227 -15.85 13.02 -4.56
C SER A 227 -15.73 14.45 -4.08
N THR A 228 -15.31 14.68 -2.83
CA THR A 228 -15.22 16.03 -2.24
C THR A 228 -13.78 16.47 -1.97
N LYS A 229 -12.86 15.54 -1.70
CA LYS A 229 -11.44 15.84 -1.40
C LYS A 229 -10.59 15.77 -2.67
N SER A 230 -9.97 16.89 -3.03
CA SER A 230 -9.16 17.02 -4.25
C SER A 230 -7.80 16.32 -4.15
N ASN A 231 -7.26 16.19 -2.95
CA ASN A 231 -5.95 15.63 -2.63
C ASN A 231 -5.99 14.20 -2.07
N LEU A 232 -7.17 13.59 -2.00
CA LEU A 232 -7.35 12.20 -1.57
C LEU A 232 -7.21 11.23 -2.75
N LEU A 233 -6.29 10.30 -2.61
CA LEU A 233 -6.01 9.19 -3.51
C LEU A 233 -6.45 7.89 -2.86
N VAL A 234 -6.62 6.86 -3.68
CA VAL A 234 -6.97 5.52 -3.20
C VAL A 234 -6.25 4.47 -4.03
N ASP A 235 -5.75 3.41 -3.40
CA ASP A 235 -5.36 2.20 -4.11
C ASP A 235 -6.33 1.05 -3.82
N PHE A 236 -6.40 0.08 -4.72
CA PHE A 236 -7.26 -1.09 -4.58
C PHE A 236 -6.46 -2.38 -4.26
N SER A 237 -5.31 -2.24 -3.62
CA SER A 237 -4.60 -3.40 -3.06
C SER A 237 -5.46 -4.12 -2.00
N GLY A 238 -5.26 -5.40 -1.74
CA GLY A 238 -6.18 -6.21 -0.92
C GLY A 238 -7.36 -6.81 -1.70
N TRP A 239 -7.84 -6.17 -2.77
CA TRP A 239 -9.03 -6.61 -3.51
C TRP A 239 -8.81 -7.82 -4.41
N GLN A 240 -7.59 -8.33 -4.52
CA GLN A 240 -7.24 -9.53 -5.28
C GLN A 240 -8.07 -10.75 -4.87
N VAL A 241 -8.31 -10.93 -3.57
CA VAL A 241 -9.07 -12.07 -3.06
C VAL A 241 -10.51 -12.00 -3.55
N LEU A 242 -11.15 -10.84 -3.44
CA LEU A 242 -12.50 -10.63 -3.92
C LEU A 242 -12.58 -10.71 -5.44
N ALA A 243 -11.63 -10.13 -6.16
CA ALA A 243 -11.60 -10.21 -7.62
C ALA A 243 -11.50 -11.65 -8.11
N LYS A 244 -10.77 -12.52 -7.39
CA LYS A 244 -10.66 -13.95 -7.70
C LYS A 244 -11.94 -14.72 -7.37
N SER A 245 -12.59 -14.45 -6.24
CA SER A 245 -13.75 -15.21 -5.75
C SER A 245 -15.09 -14.69 -6.28
N ASN A 246 -15.21 -13.38 -6.48
CA ASN A 246 -16.38 -12.68 -6.97
C ASN A 246 -15.97 -11.46 -7.81
N TYR A 247 -15.54 -11.75 -9.04
CA TYR A 247 -15.10 -10.73 -9.98
C TYR A 247 -16.16 -9.66 -10.27
N LYS A 248 -17.45 -10.03 -10.25
CA LYS A 248 -18.54 -9.07 -10.47
C LYS A 248 -18.59 -8.02 -9.38
N GLU A 249 -18.55 -8.41 -8.11
CA GLU A 249 -18.55 -7.47 -6.98
C GLU A 249 -17.31 -6.58 -6.96
N PHE A 250 -16.15 -7.14 -7.31
CA PHE A 250 -14.93 -6.36 -7.47
C PHE A 250 -15.10 -5.27 -8.56
N CYS A 251 -15.55 -5.65 -9.75
CA CYS A 251 -15.77 -4.69 -10.84
C CYS A 251 -16.81 -3.63 -10.45
N SER A 252 -17.91 -4.01 -9.79
CA SER A 252 -18.92 -3.05 -9.31
C SER A 252 -18.30 -2.05 -8.33
N SER A 253 -17.49 -2.54 -7.38
CA SER A 253 -16.85 -1.68 -6.37
C SER A 253 -15.81 -0.75 -6.99
N LEU A 254 -14.99 -1.25 -7.92
CA LEU A 254 -13.99 -0.43 -8.60
C LEU A 254 -14.63 0.64 -9.48
N ARG A 255 -15.74 0.32 -10.17
CA ARG A 255 -16.49 1.30 -10.96
C ARG A 255 -17.03 2.43 -10.10
N LEU A 256 -17.69 2.10 -8.99
CA LEU A 256 -18.18 3.10 -8.02
C LEU A 256 -17.04 3.96 -7.45
N CYS A 257 -15.91 3.33 -7.13
CA CYS A 257 -14.71 4.05 -6.69
C CYS A 257 -14.25 5.06 -7.74
N LEU A 258 -14.13 4.66 -9.00
CA LEU A 258 -13.72 5.56 -10.10
C LEU A 258 -14.72 6.70 -10.32
N ASP A 259 -16.01 6.43 -10.20
CA ASP A 259 -17.07 7.43 -10.40
C ASP A 259 -17.03 8.51 -9.31
N GLU A 260 -16.68 8.14 -8.08
CA GLU A 260 -16.58 9.07 -6.94
C GLU A 260 -15.20 9.76 -6.88
N PHE A 261 -14.10 9.02 -7.06
CA PHE A 261 -12.74 9.57 -6.99
C PHE A 261 -12.28 10.30 -8.25
N SER A 262 -12.88 10.01 -9.41
CA SER A 262 -12.25 10.13 -10.73
C SER A 262 -11.10 9.14 -10.93
N ALA A 263 -10.96 8.66 -12.17
CA ALA A 263 -9.89 7.76 -12.58
C ALA A 263 -8.48 8.32 -12.39
N GLU A 264 -8.32 9.64 -12.21
CA GLU A 264 -7.04 10.27 -11.96
C GLU A 264 -6.52 10.09 -10.51
N LYS A 265 -7.37 9.61 -9.59
CA LYS A 265 -7.00 9.45 -8.16
C LYS A 265 -6.94 8.00 -7.69
N VAL A 266 -7.15 7.04 -8.60
CA VAL A 266 -7.16 5.60 -8.28
C VAL A 266 -5.85 4.96 -8.72
N LEU A 267 -5.19 4.25 -7.81
CA LEU A 267 -3.86 3.67 -7.99
C LEU A 267 -3.90 2.14 -7.96
N PHE A 268 -3.11 1.50 -8.82
CA PHE A 268 -2.83 0.08 -8.71
C PHE A 268 -1.89 -0.18 -7.53
N GLY A 269 -2.19 -1.22 -6.75
CA GLY A 269 -1.35 -1.69 -5.65
C GLY A 269 -1.51 -3.18 -5.44
N THR A 270 -0.48 -3.83 -4.91
CA THR A 270 -0.51 -5.27 -4.61
C THR A 270 -0.59 -5.61 -3.13
N ASP A 271 -0.16 -4.74 -2.23
CA ASP A 271 0.02 -5.02 -0.79
C ASP A 271 0.85 -6.31 -0.56
N ASN A 272 1.77 -6.59 -1.48
CA ASN A 272 2.66 -7.73 -1.39
C ASN A 272 3.60 -7.61 -0.19
N PRO A 273 4.15 -8.73 0.32
CA PRO A 273 4.15 -10.06 -0.29
C PRO A 273 2.97 -10.96 0.12
N TYR A 274 2.11 -10.51 1.03
CA TYR A 274 1.10 -11.37 1.66
C TYR A 274 0.07 -11.92 0.67
N LEU A 275 -0.37 -11.09 -0.28
CA LEU A 275 -1.45 -11.45 -1.21
C LEU A 275 -1.00 -12.25 -2.43
N ARG A 276 0.31 -12.37 -2.66
CA ARG A 276 0.87 -13.15 -3.77
C ARG A 276 0.43 -14.62 -3.74
N MET A 277 0.25 -15.18 -2.54
CA MET A 277 -0.27 -16.54 -2.37
C MET A 277 -1.72 -16.68 -2.82
N ALA A 278 -2.53 -15.62 -2.68
CA ALA A 278 -3.92 -15.61 -3.09
C ALA A 278 -4.06 -15.42 -4.61
N LEU A 279 -3.32 -14.45 -5.17
CA LEU A 279 -3.32 -14.13 -6.59
C LEU A 279 -1.94 -13.59 -7.02
N ALA A 280 -1.31 -14.26 -7.98
CA ALA A 280 -0.03 -13.81 -8.52
C ALA A 280 -0.15 -12.46 -9.24
N ASP A 281 0.85 -11.60 -9.08
CA ASP A 281 0.88 -10.21 -9.57
C ASP A 281 0.60 -10.10 -11.08
N LYS A 282 1.22 -10.99 -11.88
CA LYS A 282 0.96 -11.07 -13.33
C LYS A 282 -0.51 -11.30 -13.65
N LYS A 283 -1.19 -12.15 -12.87
CA LYS A 283 -2.62 -12.42 -13.05
C LYS A 283 -3.43 -11.20 -12.64
N TRP A 284 -3.05 -10.55 -11.54
CA TRP A 284 -3.72 -9.34 -11.08
C TRP A 284 -3.68 -8.23 -12.11
N ILE A 285 -2.49 -7.88 -12.61
CA ILE A 285 -2.29 -6.91 -13.69
C ILE A 285 -3.12 -7.29 -14.94
N ASN A 286 -3.09 -8.57 -15.34
CA ASN A 286 -3.84 -9.03 -16.49
C ASN A 286 -5.36 -8.96 -16.31
N MET A 287 -5.88 -9.07 -15.08
CA MET A 287 -7.30 -8.84 -14.80
C MET A 287 -7.65 -7.37 -15.01
N ILE A 288 -6.85 -6.45 -14.45
CA ILE A 288 -7.05 -5.01 -14.61
C ILE A 288 -6.95 -4.60 -16.09
N LYS A 289 -5.93 -5.07 -16.82
CA LYS A 289 -5.77 -4.83 -18.27
C LYS A 289 -6.96 -5.29 -19.11
N LYS A 290 -7.71 -6.28 -18.65
CA LYS A 290 -8.84 -6.87 -19.38
C LYS A 290 -10.18 -6.26 -19.00
N LEU A 291 -10.25 -5.36 -18.02
CA LEU A 291 -11.49 -4.71 -17.60
C LEU A 291 -12.33 -4.18 -18.77
N PRO A 292 -11.78 -3.48 -19.79
CA PRO A 292 -12.59 -2.91 -20.88
C PRO A 292 -13.31 -3.95 -21.74
N SER A 293 -12.80 -5.19 -21.78
CA SER A 293 -13.34 -6.27 -22.61
C SER A 293 -13.95 -7.43 -21.82
N LYS A 294 -13.74 -7.47 -20.50
CA LYS A 294 -14.14 -8.59 -19.62
C LYS A 294 -14.96 -8.16 -18.40
N ALA A 295 -15.24 -6.87 -18.24
CA ALA A 295 -16.16 -6.44 -17.19
C ALA A 295 -17.54 -7.09 -17.36
N PRO A 296 -18.23 -7.41 -16.25
CA PRO A 296 -19.61 -7.91 -16.30
C PRO A 296 -20.55 -6.93 -16.99
N GLU A 297 -21.66 -7.45 -17.52
CA GLU A 297 -22.72 -6.65 -18.12
C GLU A 297 -23.19 -5.52 -17.18
N GLY A 298 -23.34 -4.31 -17.74
CA GLY A 298 -23.71 -3.11 -17.01
C GLY A 298 -22.57 -2.38 -16.30
N ILE A 299 -21.33 -2.84 -16.43
CA ILE A 299 -20.14 -2.20 -15.86
C ILE A 299 -19.13 -1.96 -16.98
N GLU A 300 -18.73 -0.70 -17.15
CA GLU A 300 -17.82 -0.30 -18.22
C GLU A 300 -16.54 0.32 -17.66
N PHE A 301 -15.42 0.02 -18.31
CA PHE A 301 -14.13 0.64 -18.06
C PHE A 301 -13.49 0.99 -19.40
N THR A 302 -12.87 2.16 -19.48
CA THR A 302 -12.14 2.57 -20.68
C THR A 302 -10.68 2.16 -20.60
N GLU A 303 -10.03 2.04 -21.76
CA GLU A 303 -8.58 1.83 -21.83
C GLU A 303 -7.80 2.94 -21.09
N LYS A 304 -8.29 4.19 -21.18
CA LYS A 304 -7.68 5.34 -20.50
C LYS A 304 -7.71 5.18 -18.97
N GLU A 305 -8.83 4.74 -18.40
CA GLU A 305 -8.94 4.51 -16.96
C GLU A 305 -7.98 3.42 -16.49
N VAL A 306 -7.87 2.33 -17.26
CA VAL A 306 -6.93 1.24 -17.00
C VAL A 306 -5.48 1.73 -17.04
N ASP A 307 -5.11 2.53 -18.03
CA ASP A 307 -3.76 3.09 -18.15
C ASP A 307 -3.41 4.02 -16.98
N LEU A 308 -4.37 4.86 -16.57
CA LEU A 308 -4.20 5.75 -15.42
C LEU A 308 -3.99 4.95 -14.13
N MET A 309 -4.85 3.97 -13.87
CA MET A 309 -4.76 3.12 -12.68
C MET A 309 -3.45 2.33 -12.63
N LEU A 310 -3.05 1.69 -13.73
CA LEU A 310 -1.90 0.78 -13.77
C LEU A 310 -0.55 1.49 -13.63
N GLY A 311 -0.46 2.78 -13.96
CA GLY A 311 0.79 3.52 -13.77
C GLY A 311 0.72 5.00 -14.06
N GLY A 312 -0.17 5.47 -14.94
CA GLY A 312 -0.23 6.88 -15.33
C GLY A 312 -0.41 7.83 -14.13
N ASN A 313 -1.25 7.45 -13.17
CA ASN A 313 -1.45 8.22 -11.94
C ASN A 313 -0.21 8.23 -11.05
N ALA A 314 0.38 7.06 -10.81
CA ALA A 314 1.59 6.94 -10.01
C ALA A 314 2.77 7.72 -10.63
N GLN A 315 2.91 7.71 -11.97
CA GLN A 315 3.91 8.53 -12.67
C GLN A 315 3.73 10.02 -12.37
N ARG A 316 2.49 10.51 -12.50
CA ARG A 316 2.15 11.91 -12.26
C ARG A 316 2.36 12.32 -10.80
N ILE A 317 1.89 11.50 -9.87
CA ILE A 317 1.86 11.84 -8.43
C ILE A 317 3.25 11.69 -7.80
N PHE A 318 4.03 10.68 -8.20
CA PHE A 318 5.35 10.41 -7.64
C PHE A 318 6.50 11.01 -8.46
N GLY A 319 6.21 11.70 -9.57
CA GLY A 319 7.21 12.37 -10.41
C GLY A 319 8.14 11.39 -11.14
N ILE A 320 7.62 10.24 -11.57
CA ILE A 320 8.40 9.20 -12.25
C ILE A 320 8.44 9.51 -13.75
N SER A 321 9.65 9.76 -14.26
CA SER A 321 9.95 10.08 -15.67
C SER A 321 10.42 8.88 -16.47
#